data_AF-A0A973DJW8-F1
#
_entry.id   AF-A0A973DJW8-F1
#
_cell.length_a   1.000
_cell.length_b   1.000
_cell.length_c   1.000
_cell.angle_alpha   90.00
_cell.angle_beta   90.00
_cell.angle_gamma   90.00
#
_symmetry.space_group_name_H-M   'P 1'
#
loop_
_entity.id
_entity.type
_entity.pdbx_description
1 polymer ?
#
loop_
_entity_poly.entity_id
_entity_poly.type
_entity_poly.pdbx_seq_one_letter_code
_entity_poly.pdbx_strand_id
1 'polypeptide(L)'
;MVGFDIGITAKYLSGDFSVSGTTTDDKLATSFEDASLWIPMAYVSTKIAIPMTGLFVYGDVNFVSYDDNSVHDYEVGIGYNFVDNMVVDVAFTVGYREVGIELDDVDDIYADLTFEGYFAGIEVHF
;
A
#
# COMPACT_ATOMS: atom_id res chain seq x y z
N MET A 1 -25.16 5.91 2.11
CA MET A 1 -24.58 5.33 3.34
C MET A 1 -23.25 6.01 3.59
N VAL A 2 -22.86 6.25 4.84
CA VAL A 2 -21.53 6.76 5.18
C VAL A 2 -20.86 5.71 6.06
N GLY A 3 -19.66 5.29 5.69
CA GLY A 3 -18.76 4.43 6.45
C GLY A 3 -17.53 5.23 6.86
N PHE A 4 -17.07 5.02 8.09
CA PHE A 4 -15.87 5.60 8.64
C PHE A 4 -15.23 4.57 9.56
N ASP A 5 -13.98 4.24 9.29
CA ASP A 5 -13.25 3.19 9.98
C ASP A 5 -11.86 3.70 10.36
N ILE A 6 -11.38 3.30 11.53
CA ILE A 6 -10.02 3.59 12.00
C ILE A 6 -9.43 2.33 12.61
N GLY A 7 -8.12 2.18 12.49
CA GLY A 7 -7.45 1.01 13.03
C GLY A 7 -5.94 1.05 12.86
N ILE A 8 -5.37 -0.13 12.84
CA ILE A 8 -3.96 -0.36 12.57
C ILE A 8 -3.83 -1.37 11.43
N THR A 9 -2.82 -1.18 10.60
CA THR A 9 -2.43 -2.11 9.54
C THR A 9 -0.96 -2.44 9.70
N ALA A 10 -0.48 -3.48 9.02
CA ALA A 10 0.95 -3.78 8.95
C ALA A 10 1.31 -4.09 7.50
N LYS A 11 2.33 -3.42 6.97
CA LYS A 11 2.90 -3.72 5.64
C LYS A 11 4.12 -4.61 5.81
N TYR A 12 4.24 -5.61 4.95
CA TYR A 12 5.44 -6.43 4.83
C TYR A 12 6.25 -5.95 3.62
N LEU A 13 7.49 -5.54 3.85
CA LEU A 13 8.45 -5.18 2.81
C LEU A 13 9.49 -6.29 2.72
N SER A 14 9.72 -6.81 1.51
CA SER A 14 10.80 -7.75 1.22
C SER A 14 11.55 -7.30 -0.02
N GLY A 15 12.88 -7.26 0.05
CA GLY A 15 13.74 -6.90 -1.08
C GLY A 15 14.87 -7.90 -1.26
N ASP A 16 15.10 -8.30 -2.51
CA ASP A 16 16.25 -9.09 -2.93
C ASP A 16 17.39 -8.13 -3.36
N PHE A 17 18.48 -8.06 -2.59
CA PHE A 17 19.63 -7.23 -2.95
C PHE A 17 20.75 -8.09 -3.57
N SER A 18 21.14 -7.78 -4.81
CA SER A 18 22.28 -8.40 -5.47
C SER A 18 23.53 -7.53 -5.31
N VAL A 19 24.38 -7.84 -4.34
CA VAL A 19 25.68 -7.17 -4.19
C VAL A 19 26.70 -7.78 -5.15
N SER A 20 27.13 -7.03 -6.15
CA SER A 20 28.28 -7.41 -7.00
C SER A 20 29.56 -6.80 -6.44
N GLY A 21 30.39 -7.61 -5.78
CA GLY A 21 31.71 -7.20 -5.29
C GLY A 21 32.85 -7.87 -6.06
N THR A 22 33.91 -7.11 -6.36
CA THR A 22 35.18 -7.65 -6.87
C THR A 22 36.12 -7.91 -5.70
N THR A 23 36.49 -9.16 -5.46
CA THR A 23 37.54 -9.50 -4.47
C THR A 23 38.93 -9.24 -5.05
N THR A 24 39.95 -9.03 -4.21
CA THR A 24 41.37 -8.74 -4.54
C THR A 24 42.05 -9.77 -5.48
N ASP A 25 41.33 -10.83 -5.89
CA ASP A 25 41.79 -11.99 -6.64
C ASP A 25 40.90 -12.28 -7.87
N ASP A 26 40.29 -11.24 -8.47
CA ASP A 26 39.48 -11.29 -9.71
C ASP A 26 38.35 -12.36 -9.71
N LYS A 27 37.82 -12.71 -8.53
CA LYS A 27 36.63 -13.55 -8.40
C LYS A 27 35.41 -12.70 -8.03
N LEU A 28 34.43 -12.70 -8.92
CA LEU A 28 33.09 -12.17 -8.66
C LEU A 28 32.45 -13.03 -7.56
N ALA A 29 32.27 -12.44 -6.37
CA ALA A 29 31.46 -13.04 -5.31
C ALA A 29 30.12 -12.30 -5.31
N THR A 30 29.06 -13.01 -5.68
CA THR A 30 27.68 -12.52 -5.58
C THR A 30 27.10 -13.08 -4.29
N SER A 31 26.88 -12.21 -3.29
CA SER A 31 26.12 -12.56 -2.09
C SER A 31 24.73 -11.96 -2.22
N PHE A 32 23.71 -12.77 -1.95
CA PHE A 32 22.32 -12.35 -1.85
C PHE A 32 22.02 -12.12 -0.37
N GLU A 33 21.55 -10.94 -0.01
CA GLU A 33 21.02 -10.68 1.33
C GLU A 33 19.52 -10.37 1.20
N ASP A 34 18.72 -11.16 1.93
CA ASP A 34 17.27 -11.02 2.01
C ASP A 34 16.95 -10.05 3.15
N ALA A 35 16.42 -8.87 2.84
CA ALA A 35 15.92 -7.96 3.87
C ALA A 35 14.40 -8.01 3.91
N SER A 36 13.82 -8.22 5.11
CA SER A 36 12.37 -8.29 5.31
C SER A 36 11.94 -7.55 6.57
N LEU A 37 10.92 -6.71 6.45
CA LEU A 37 10.49 -5.80 7.52
C LEU A 37 8.97 -5.72 7.61
N TRP A 38 8.43 -5.77 8.83
CA TRP A 38 7.03 -5.48 9.12
C TRP A 38 6.88 -4.06 9.67
N ILE A 39 6.04 -3.26 9.01
CA ILE A 39 5.83 -1.85 9.31
C ILE A 39 4.39 -1.66 9.79
N PRO A 40 4.14 -1.55 11.11
CA PRO A 40 2.81 -1.24 11.63
C PRO A 40 2.46 0.22 11.36
N MET A 41 1.22 0.50 10.98
CA MET A 41 0.75 1.83 10.61
C MET A 41 -0.62 2.12 11.20
N ALA A 42 -0.90 3.41 11.41
CA ALA A 42 -2.25 3.86 11.67
C ALA A 42 -3.05 3.87 10.36
N TYR A 43 -4.31 3.50 10.43
CA TYR A 43 -5.23 3.41 9.31
C TYR A 43 -6.49 4.23 9.55
N VAL A 44 -6.93 4.94 8.52
CA VAL A 44 -8.19 5.67 8.48
C VAL A 44 -8.85 5.44 7.12
N SER A 45 -10.16 5.19 7.12
CA SER A 45 -10.94 5.00 5.91
C SER A 45 -12.28 5.67 5.97
N THR A 46 -12.73 6.14 4.81
CA THR A 46 -14.00 6.80 4.61
C THR A 46 -14.66 6.33 3.33
N LYS A 47 -15.96 6.04 3.38
CA LYS A 47 -16.76 5.64 2.21
C LYS A 47 -18.11 6.34 2.23
N ILE A 48 -18.48 6.98 1.13
CA ILE A 48 -19.77 7.67 0.98
C ILE A 48 -20.48 7.09 -0.24
N ALA A 49 -21.54 6.33 0.01
CA ALA A 49 -22.40 5.77 -1.02
C ALA A 49 -23.58 6.69 -1.34
N ILE A 50 -23.79 6.92 -2.63
CA ILE A 50 -24.88 7.73 -3.18
C ILE A 50 -26.17 6.89 -3.20
N PRO A 51 -27.26 7.36 -2.57
CA PRO A 51 -28.53 6.63 -2.55
C PRO A 51 -29.05 6.36 -3.96
N MET A 52 -29.64 5.17 -4.17
CA MET A 52 -30.35 4.76 -5.39
C MET A 52 -29.49 4.61 -6.67
N THR A 53 -28.18 4.82 -6.62
CA THR A 53 -27.33 4.74 -7.82
C THR A 53 -26.31 3.60 -7.79
N GLY A 54 -26.02 3.01 -6.62
CA GLY A 54 -24.93 2.03 -6.47
C GLY A 54 -23.53 2.64 -6.55
N LEU A 55 -23.41 3.96 -6.78
CA LEU A 55 -22.14 4.68 -6.81
C LEU A 55 -21.66 4.99 -5.40
N PHE A 56 -20.35 5.00 -5.21
CA PHE A 56 -19.71 5.48 -4.00
C PHE A 56 -18.40 6.21 -4.30
N VAL A 57 -18.00 7.06 -3.38
CA VAL A 57 -16.65 7.61 -3.30
C VAL A 57 -16.00 7.11 -2.03
N TYR A 58 -14.70 6.91 -2.05
CA TYR A 58 -13.97 6.41 -0.90
C TYR A 58 -12.57 7.00 -0.84
N GLY A 59 -11.97 6.90 0.34
CA GLY A 59 -10.56 7.20 0.54
C GLY A 59 -10.00 6.51 1.77
N ASP A 60 -8.77 6.02 1.62
CA ASP A 60 -8.02 5.27 2.60
C ASP A 60 -6.66 5.93 2.82
N VAL A 61 -6.24 5.97 4.07
CA VAL A 61 -4.96 6.55 4.49
C VAL A 61 -4.29 5.59 5.46
N ASN A 62 -3.08 5.16 5.13
CA ASN A 62 -2.18 4.50 6.06
C ASN A 62 -0.94 5.37 6.27
N PHE A 63 -0.53 5.56 7.51
CA PHE A 63 0.61 6.40 7.83
C PHE A 63 1.36 5.89 9.06
N VAL A 64 2.68 5.97 8.99
CA VAL A 64 3.57 5.85 10.13
C VAL A 64 4.80 6.71 9.93
N SER A 65 5.30 7.29 11.01
CA SER A 65 6.57 8.00 11.02
C SER A 65 7.28 7.76 12.34
N TYR A 66 8.58 7.48 12.25
CA TYR A 66 9.48 7.26 13.39
C TYR A 66 10.81 7.96 13.09
N ASP A 67 11.11 9.02 13.85
CA ASP A 67 12.31 9.85 13.66
C ASP A 67 12.48 10.29 12.19
N ASP A 68 13.52 9.82 11.51
CA ASP A 68 13.84 10.15 10.11
C ASP A 68 13.21 9.16 9.09
N ASN A 69 12.35 8.24 9.57
CA ASN A 69 11.67 7.23 8.76
C ASN A 69 10.19 7.56 8.57
N SER A 70 9.68 7.43 7.35
CA SER A 70 8.27 7.65 7.04
C SER A 70 7.75 6.64 6.03
N VAL A 71 6.56 6.09 6.30
CA VAL A 71 5.84 5.26 5.32
C VAL A 71 4.40 5.72 5.28
N HIS A 72 3.93 6.03 4.08
CA HIS A 72 2.58 6.51 3.85
C HIS A 72 1.97 5.90 2.60
N ASP A 73 0.66 5.74 2.63
CA ASP A 73 -0.14 5.18 1.55
C ASP A 73 -1.50 5.86 1.54
N TYR A 74 -1.75 6.66 0.51
CA TYR A 74 -2.97 7.43 0.34
C TYR A 74 -3.70 6.92 -0.90
N GLU A 75 -4.97 6.58 -0.77
CA GLU A 75 -5.83 6.17 -1.88
C GLU A 75 -7.14 6.96 -1.85
N VAL A 76 -7.57 7.42 -3.02
CA VAL A 76 -8.90 8.00 -3.20
C VAL A 76 -9.51 7.49 -4.51
N GLY A 77 -10.80 7.21 -4.49
CA GLY A 77 -11.45 6.60 -5.64
C GLY A 77 -12.95 6.76 -5.68
N ILE A 78 -13.48 6.35 -6.82
CA ILE A 78 -14.92 6.20 -7.07
C ILE A 78 -15.18 4.75 -7.45
N GLY A 79 -16.35 4.25 -7.06
CA GLY A 79 -16.76 2.89 -7.38
C GLY A 79 -18.22 2.78 -7.73
N TYR A 80 -18.55 1.69 -8.42
CA TYR A 80 -19.90 1.34 -8.82
C TYR A 80 -20.17 -0.14 -8.52
N ASN A 81 -21.17 -0.39 -7.67
CA ASN A 81 -21.67 -1.73 -7.40
C ASN A 81 -22.50 -2.20 -8.60
N PHE A 82 -22.04 -3.25 -9.28
CA PHE A 82 -22.72 -3.78 -10.48
C PHE A 82 -23.38 -5.15 -10.24
N VAL A 83 -22.96 -5.87 -9.19
CA VAL A 83 -23.71 -7.01 -8.64
C VAL A 83 -24.04 -6.68 -7.20
N ASP A 84 -25.34 -6.68 -6.90
CA ASP A 84 -25.91 -6.51 -5.56
C ASP A 84 -26.74 -7.76 -5.27
N ASN A 85 -26.17 -8.70 -4.51
CA ASN A 85 -26.82 -9.95 -4.12
C ASN A 85 -26.63 -10.14 -2.61
N MET A 86 -27.60 -10.76 -1.94
CA MET A 86 -27.58 -11.00 -0.48
C MET A 86 -26.35 -11.77 0.07
N VAL A 87 -25.51 -12.33 -0.80
CA VAL A 87 -24.36 -13.17 -0.44
C VAL A 87 -23.04 -12.57 -0.90
N VAL A 88 -23.03 -11.78 -1.99
CA VAL A 88 -21.79 -11.23 -2.56
C VAL A 88 -22.12 -9.91 -3.24
N ASP A 89 -21.39 -8.86 -2.88
CA ASP A 89 -21.41 -7.58 -3.59
C ASP A 89 -20.13 -7.45 -4.41
N VAL A 90 -20.29 -7.04 -5.67
CA VAL A 90 -19.14 -6.81 -6.56
C VAL A 90 -19.19 -5.39 -7.10
N ALA A 91 -18.09 -4.67 -6.90
CA ALA A 91 -17.91 -3.31 -7.35
C ALA A 91 -16.72 -3.16 -8.28
N PHE A 92 -16.88 -2.28 -9.27
CA PHE A 92 -15.76 -1.78 -10.07
C PHE A 92 -15.29 -0.47 -9.46
N THR A 93 -13.99 -0.30 -9.29
CA THR A 93 -13.39 0.92 -8.71
C THR A 93 -12.36 1.51 -9.66
N VAL A 94 -12.25 2.83 -9.63
CA VAL A 94 -11.15 3.58 -10.26
C VAL A 94 -10.72 4.67 -9.30
N GLY A 95 -9.42 4.98 -9.29
CA GLY A 95 -8.90 5.94 -8.33
C GLY A 95 -7.47 6.36 -8.62
N TYR A 96 -6.92 7.07 -7.66
CA TYR A 96 -5.52 7.46 -7.59
C TYR A 96 -4.93 6.97 -6.28
N ARG A 97 -3.71 6.46 -6.33
CA ARG A 97 -2.98 5.99 -5.16
C ARG A 97 -1.56 6.53 -5.18
N GLU A 98 -1.07 6.89 -4.01
CA GLU A 98 0.30 7.31 -3.75
C GLU A 98 0.85 6.50 -2.57
N VAL A 99 2.04 5.92 -2.75
CA VAL A 99 2.78 5.19 -1.72
C VAL A 99 4.17 5.78 -1.63
N GLY A 100 4.52 6.33 -0.47
CA GLY A 100 5.85 6.85 -0.17
C GLY A 100 6.51 6.02 0.92
N ILE A 101 7.78 5.69 0.70
CA ILE A 101 8.64 4.94 1.62
C ILE A 101 9.97 5.68 1.71
N GLU A 102 10.22 6.25 2.88
CA GLU A 102 11.49 6.88 3.26
C GLU A 102 12.05 6.10 4.46
N LEU A 103 13.16 5.40 4.24
CA LEU A 103 13.87 4.64 5.25
C LEU A 103 15.32 5.15 5.35
N ASP A 104 15.70 5.57 6.54
CA ASP A 104 17.04 5.98 6.96
C ASP A 104 17.50 5.03 8.08
N ASP A 105 18.41 4.12 7.73
CA ASP A 105 19.07 3.18 8.65
C ASP A 105 18.12 2.22 9.41
N VAL A 106 17.10 1.69 8.73
CA VAL A 106 16.18 0.69 9.33
C VAL A 106 16.66 -0.71 8.99
N ASP A 107 17.24 -1.42 9.96
CA ASP A 107 17.85 -2.74 9.78
C ASP A 107 18.88 -2.75 8.62
N ASP A 108 19.77 -1.74 8.58
CA ASP A 108 20.76 -1.49 7.52
C ASP A 108 20.15 -1.16 6.13
N ILE A 109 18.84 -0.87 6.05
CA ILE A 109 18.14 -0.51 4.80
C ILE A 109 18.04 1.02 4.66
N TYR A 110 18.44 1.51 3.49
CA TYR A 110 18.20 2.88 3.03
C TYR A 110 17.31 2.86 1.78
N ALA A 111 16.19 3.58 1.82
CA ALA A 111 15.22 3.62 0.72
C ALA A 111 14.56 5.00 0.60
N ASP A 112 14.42 5.47 -0.64
CA ASP A 112 13.62 6.63 -1.01
C ASP A 112 12.82 6.24 -2.26
N LEU A 113 11.56 5.86 -2.05
CA LEU A 113 10.69 5.33 -3.08
C LEU A 113 9.32 5.99 -3.01
N THR A 114 8.90 6.58 -4.13
CA THR A 114 7.56 7.15 -4.30
C THR A 114 6.89 6.53 -5.52
N PHE A 115 5.74 5.91 -5.30
CA PHE A 115 4.91 5.31 -6.34
C PHE A 115 3.57 6.01 -6.36
N GLU A 116 3.22 6.61 -7.50
CA GLU A 116 1.94 7.28 -7.66
C GLU A 116 1.29 6.93 -9.00
N GLY A 117 -0.04 6.88 -9.03
CA GLY A 117 -0.73 6.62 -10.28
C GLY A 117 -2.22 6.34 -10.18
N TYR A 118 -2.84 6.31 -11.35
CA TYR A 118 -4.22 5.89 -11.51
C TYR A 118 -4.33 4.37 -11.54
N PHE A 119 -5.42 3.85 -10.99
CA PHE A 119 -5.74 2.42 -11.05
C PHE A 119 -7.20 2.18 -11.39
N ALA A 120 -7.49 0.94 -11.78
CA ALA A 120 -8.83 0.39 -11.91
C ALA A 120 -8.84 -1.02 -11.31
N GLY A 121 -9.89 -1.37 -10.59
CA GLY A 121 -9.97 -2.62 -9.83
C GLY A 121 -11.37 -3.18 -9.71
N ILE A 122 -11.46 -4.38 -9.16
CA ILE A 122 -12.71 -5.04 -8.79
C ILE A 122 -12.64 -5.37 -7.30
N GLU A 123 -13.63 -4.92 -6.55
CA GLU A 123 -13.83 -5.22 -5.12
C GLU A 123 -14.92 -6.29 -5.00
N VAL A 124 -14.68 -7.30 -4.17
CA VAL A 124 -15.65 -8.36 -3.85
C VAL A 124 -15.85 -8.39 -2.34
N HIS A 125 -17.07 -8.18 -1.89
CA HIS A 125 -17.49 -8.30 -0.50
C HIS A 125 -18.35 -9.56 -0.33
N PHE A 126 -18.12 -10.37 0.71
CA PHE A 126 -18.81 -11.63 0.99
C PHE A 126 -19.29 -11.73 2.45
#